data_AF-A0A9P5XLP9-F1
#
_entry.id   AF-A0A9P5XLP9-F1
#
_cell.length_a   1.000
_cell.length_b   1.000
_cell.length_c   1.000
_cell.angle_alpha   90.00
_cell.angle_beta   90.00
_cell.angle_gamma   90.00
#
_symmetry.space_group_name_H-M   'P 1'
#
loop_
_entity.id
_entity.type
_entity.pdbx_description
1 polymer ?
#
loop_
_entity_poly.entity_id
_entity_poly.type
_entity_poly.pdbx_seq_one_letter_code
_entity_poly.pdbx_strand_id
1 'polypeptide(L)'
;MKRAYPASNLLDSLDNIQRSLKIARHSACTSCNSCKGLHPPLGIDVVLDNSPYDPLLGLDQYSSDDDEGTPPYLEFCDCGHDIIYHGANEAEIGKAEFVRRVRVAIRIDELLQDEDYILDFEYTNDDIASLRKQM
;
A
#
# COMPACT_ATOMS: atom_id res chain seq x y z
N MET A 1 8.59 5.06 -12.68
CA MET A 1 8.56 3.58 -12.54
C MET A 1 7.26 3.21 -11.86
N LYS A 2 6.55 2.16 -12.29
CA LYS A 2 5.26 1.79 -11.67
C LYS A 2 5.43 0.81 -10.50
N ARG A 3 4.63 0.97 -9.45
CA ARG A 3 4.52 0.05 -8.32
C ARG A 3 3.05 -0.27 -8.03
N ALA A 4 2.78 -1.48 -7.59
CA ALA A 4 1.43 -1.88 -7.21
C ALA A 4 1.10 -1.51 -5.77
N TYR A 5 -0.16 -1.20 -5.53
CA TYR A 5 -0.79 -1.18 -4.20
C TYR A 5 -1.99 -2.13 -4.17
N PRO A 6 -2.19 -2.90 -3.08
CA PRO A 6 -3.26 -3.89 -3.00
C PRO A 6 -4.64 -3.25 -2.93
N ALA A 7 -5.45 -3.50 -3.96
CA ALA A 7 -6.81 -2.97 -4.06
C ALA A 7 -7.84 -3.77 -3.23
N SER A 8 -7.53 -5.02 -2.88
CA SER A 8 -8.46 -5.85 -2.12
C SER A 8 -8.56 -5.39 -0.66
N ASN A 9 -9.78 -5.31 -0.15
CA ASN A 9 -10.06 -5.04 1.27
C ASN A 9 -10.47 -6.31 2.03
N LEU A 10 -10.39 -7.49 1.39
CA LEU A 10 -10.71 -8.75 2.04
C LEU A 10 -9.43 -9.31 2.69
N LEU A 11 -9.44 -9.53 4.00
CA LEU A 11 -8.28 -10.03 4.72
C LEU A 11 -7.77 -11.37 4.14
N ASP A 12 -8.68 -12.26 3.74
CA ASP A 12 -8.37 -13.61 3.29
C ASP A 12 -7.82 -13.67 1.85
N SER A 13 -8.02 -12.63 1.04
CA SER A 13 -7.44 -12.54 -0.31
C SER A 13 -6.04 -11.94 -0.31
N LEU A 14 -5.63 -11.31 0.80
CA LEU A 14 -4.34 -10.63 0.91
C LEU A 14 -3.25 -11.57 1.41
N ASP A 15 -2.12 -11.61 0.71
CA ASP A 15 -0.90 -12.25 1.19
C ASP A 15 -0.21 -11.41 2.28
N ASN A 16 0.86 -11.95 2.88
CA ASN A 16 1.57 -11.25 3.96
C ASN A 16 2.27 -9.96 3.50
N ILE A 17 2.71 -9.86 2.24
CA ILE A 17 3.38 -8.65 1.72
C ILE A 17 2.34 -7.54 1.54
N GLN A 18 1.19 -7.84 0.93
CA GLN A 18 0.08 -6.93 0.74
C GLN A 18 -0.47 -6.44 2.09
N ARG A 19 -0.63 -7.36 3.06
CA ARG A 19 -1.03 -7.02 4.44
C ARG A 19 -0.03 -6.08 5.09
N SER A 20 1.26 -6.36 4.93
CA SER A 20 2.34 -5.54 5.49
C SER A 20 2.36 -4.15 4.86
N LEU A 21 2.16 -4.06 3.54
CA LEU A 21 2.08 -2.81 2.80
C LEU A 21 0.91 -1.94 3.28
N LYS A 22 -0.28 -2.52 3.49
CA LYS A 22 -1.43 -1.80 4.06
C LYS A 22 -1.11 -1.25 5.45
N ILE A 23 -0.48 -2.03 6.33
CA ILE A 23 -0.05 -1.55 7.65
C ILE A 23 0.95 -0.40 7.50
N ALA A 24 1.97 -0.59 6.67
CA ALA A 24 3.06 0.35 6.50
C ALA A 24 2.58 1.71 6.02
N ARG A 25 1.61 1.76 5.11
CA ARG A 25 1.02 3.01 4.63
C ARG A 25 0.53 3.92 5.77
N HIS A 26 0.03 3.32 6.85
CA HIS A 26 -0.65 4.05 7.93
C HIS A 26 0.13 4.06 9.25
N SER A 27 1.35 3.54 9.25
CA SER A 27 2.19 3.41 10.44
C SER A 27 3.44 4.26 10.31
N ALA A 28 3.76 5.00 11.37
CA ALA A 28 4.97 5.82 11.40
C ALA A 28 6.24 4.96 11.28
N CYS A 29 7.26 5.52 10.65
CA CYS A 29 8.56 4.86 10.57
C CYS A 29 9.23 4.85 11.96
N THR A 30 9.79 3.72 12.35
CA THR A 30 10.53 3.57 13.61
C THR A 30 11.95 4.13 13.52
N SER A 31 12.49 4.27 12.32
CA SER A 31 13.87 4.75 12.07
C SER A 31 13.98 6.26 11.83
N CYS A 32 12.90 6.94 11.47
CA CYS A 32 12.91 8.39 11.25
C CYS A 32 11.70 9.07 11.89
N ASN A 33 11.88 10.32 12.34
CA ASN A 33 10.85 11.01 13.14
C ASN A 33 9.81 11.78 12.32
N SER A 34 9.99 11.90 11.00
CA SER A 34 9.13 12.72 10.13
C SER A 34 8.15 11.89 9.31
N CYS A 35 8.43 10.61 9.09
CA CYS A 35 7.60 9.73 8.26
C CYS A 35 6.42 9.18 9.07
N LYS A 36 5.20 9.55 8.68
CA LYS A 36 3.95 9.15 9.35
C LYS A 36 3.32 7.89 8.77
N GLY A 37 3.87 7.38 7.67
CA GLY A 37 3.30 6.32 6.87
C GLY A 37 4.15 6.08 5.63
N LEU A 38 4.17 4.86 5.12
CA LEU A 38 4.87 4.54 3.89
C LEU A 38 4.22 5.28 2.71
N HIS A 39 5.02 6.07 1.99
CA HIS A 39 4.62 6.80 0.80
C HIS A 39 5.64 6.60 -0.32
N PRO A 40 5.21 6.61 -1.60
CA PRO A 40 6.10 6.35 -2.71
C PRO A 40 7.20 7.42 -2.84
N PRO A 41 8.45 7.02 -3.15
CA PRO A 41 9.51 7.94 -3.57
C PRO A 41 9.14 8.79 -4.78
N LEU A 42 9.79 9.95 -4.92
CA LEU A 42 9.61 10.84 -6.08
C LEU A 42 9.82 10.10 -7.42
N GLY A 43 8.89 10.28 -8.36
CA GLY A 43 8.93 9.64 -9.69
C GLY A 43 8.46 8.19 -9.73
N ILE A 44 7.96 7.65 -8.62
CA ILE A 44 7.23 6.39 -8.56
C ILE A 44 5.74 6.64 -8.74
N ASP A 45 5.15 5.96 -9.71
CA ASP A 45 3.72 5.99 -9.99
C ASP A 45 3.09 4.75 -9.37
N VAL A 46 2.11 4.94 -8.49
CA VAL A 46 1.46 3.84 -7.78
C VAL A 46 0.12 3.54 -8.43
N VAL A 47 -0.07 2.29 -8.84
CA VAL A 47 -1.31 1.80 -9.45
C VAL A 47 -1.90 0.70 -8.60
N LEU A 48 -3.23 0.54 -8.66
CA LEU A 48 -3.90 -0.58 -8.01
C LEU A 48 -3.57 -1.90 -8.73
N ASP A 49 -3.34 -2.97 -7.98
CA ASP A 49 -2.99 -4.30 -8.50
C ASP A 49 -4.10 -4.96 -9.34
N ASN A 50 -5.35 -4.47 -9.20
CA ASN A 50 -6.51 -4.89 -9.96
C ASN A 50 -6.93 -3.89 -11.05
N SER A 51 -6.20 -2.79 -11.23
CA SER A 51 -6.51 -1.85 -12.31
C SER A 51 -6.33 -2.60 -13.62
N PRO A 52 -7.34 -2.65 -14.51
CA PRO A 52 -7.07 -3.03 -15.89
C PRO A 52 -6.04 -2.02 -16.37
N TYR A 53 -4.82 -2.47 -16.65
CA TYR A 53 -3.84 -1.65 -17.35
C TYR A 53 -4.55 -1.15 -18.60
N ASP A 54 -4.79 0.15 -18.71
CA ASP A 54 -5.52 0.72 -19.84
C ASP A 54 -4.72 0.47 -21.14
N PRO A 55 -5.12 -0.47 -22.00
CA PRO A 55 -4.45 -0.72 -23.28
C PRO A 55 -5.00 0.19 -24.38
N LEU A 56 -5.87 1.17 -24.08
CA LEU A 56 -6.64 1.93 -25.08
C LEU A 56 -5.91 3.10 -25.72
N LEU A 57 -4.59 3.22 -25.54
CA LEU A 57 -3.76 3.97 -26.48
C LEU A 57 -3.21 3.06 -27.58
N GLY A 58 -4.14 2.62 -28.44
CA GLY A 58 -3.86 2.43 -29.86
C GLY A 58 -3.50 1.00 -30.28
N LEU A 59 -4.42 0.41 -31.03
CA LEU A 59 -4.18 -0.47 -32.18
C LEU A 59 -2.70 -0.62 -32.57
N ASP A 60 -2.14 -1.79 -32.26
CA ASP A 60 -0.94 -2.44 -32.84
C ASP A 60 -0.33 -3.30 -31.73
N GLN A 61 0.23 -4.48 -31.88
CA GLN A 61 0.61 -5.34 -32.99
C GLN A 61 0.94 -6.69 -32.34
N TYR A 62 0.95 -7.77 -33.12
CA TYR A 62 1.47 -9.06 -32.70
C TYR A 62 2.92 -8.94 -32.16
N SER A 63 3.18 -9.24 -30.88
CA SER A 63 4.50 -9.54 -30.28
C SER A 63 4.26 -10.11 -28.86
N SER A 64 4.52 -11.40 -28.63
CA SER A 64 5.79 -11.95 -28.13
C SER A 64 5.85 -11.97 -26.59
N ASP A 65 5.56 -13.14 -26.00
CA ASP A 65 6.31 -13.79 -24.91
C ASP A 65 7.20 -12.91 -23.99
N ASP A 66 6.64 -11.87 -23.36
CA ASP A 66 7.28 -11.16 -22.25
C ASP A 66 6.23 -10.87 -21.17
N ASP A 67 6.53 -11.29 -19.93
CA ASP A 67 5.72 -11.15 -18.71
C ASP A 67 5.32 -9.69 -18.42
N GLU A 68 4.26 -9.16 -19.05
CA GLU A 68 3.59 -7.93 -18.61
C GLU A 68 2.64 -8.23 -17.43
N GLY A 69 3.22 -8.74 -16.33
CA GLY A 69 2.54 -8.99 -15.07
C GLY A 69 2.25 -7.72 -14.26
N THR A 70 1.39 -7.84 -13.25
CA THR A 70 1.18 -6.82 -12.20
C THR A 70 2.53 -6.27 -11.72
N PRO A 71 2.70 -4.92 -11.63
CA PRO A 71 3.99 -4.38 -11.26
C PRO A 71 4.32 -4.82 -9.83
N PRO A 72 5.61 -4.93 -9.46
CA PRO A 72 5.99 -5.24 -8.09
C PRO A 72 5.38 -4.23 -7.10
N TYR A 73 5.04 -4.72 -5.91
CA TYR A 73 4.46 -3.89 -4.86
C TYR A 73 5.42 -2.79 -4.39
N LEU A 74 4.85 -1.75 -3.80
CA LEU A 74 5.61 -0.67 -3.19
C LEU A 74 6.30 -1.15 -1.90
N GLU A 75 7.61 -1.37 -1.96
CA GLU A 75 8.36 -1.89 -0.81
C GLU A 75 9.16 -0.83 -0.04
N PHE A 76 9.49 0.29 -0.69
CA PHE A 76 10.33 1.34 -0.13
C PHE A 76 9.57 2.63 -0.02
N CYS A 77 9.71 3.27 1.14
CA CYS A 77 9.21 4.62 1.39
C CYS A 77 10.20 5.65 0.84
N ASP A 78 9.72 6.85 0.51
CA ASP A 78 10.56 8.01 0.20
C ASP A 78 11.54 8.37 1.34
N CYS A 79 11.20 8.01 2.59
CA CYS A 79 12.13 8.16 3.72
C CYS A 79 13.34 7.21 3.68
N GLY A 80 13.43 6.35 2.67
CA GLY A 80 14.55 5.42 2.44
C GLY A 80 14.46 4.10 3.19
N HIS A 81 13.40 3.89 3.97
CA HIS A 81 13.18 2.66 4.75
C HIS A 81 12.08 1.79 4.13
N ASP A 82 12.20 0.49 4.33
CA ASP A 82 11.24 -0.50 3.82
C ASP A 82 9.97 -0.62 4.69
N ILE A 83 9.06 -1.51 4.28
CA ILE A 83 7.80 -1.83 4.96
C ILE A 83 8.01 -2.26 6.44
N ILE A 84 9.14 -2.91 6.76
CA ILE A 84 9.42 -3.45 8.10
C ILE A 84 9.55 -2.33 9.12
N TYR A 85 10.23 -1.24 8.74
CA TYR A 85 10.39 -0.06 9.58
C TYR A 85 9.09 0.73 9.76
N HIS A 86 8.05 0.45 8.99
CA HIS A 86 6.73 1.07 9.11
C HIS A 86 5.75 0.12 9.82
N GLY A 87 6.18 -0.50 10.93
CA GLY A 87 5.28 -1.20 11.85
C GLY A 87 4.67 -2.51 11.33
N ALA A 88 5.14 -3.03 10.20
CA ALA A 88 4.62 -4.24 9.55
C ALA A 88 5.45 -5.51 9.83
N ASN A 89 6.31 -5.50 10.85
CA ASN A 89 7.14 -6.63 11.21
C ASN A 89 6.38 -7.66 12.06
N GLU A 90 5.75 -8.67 11.43
CA GLU A 90 4.99 -9.72 12.14
C GLU A 90 5.82 -10.44 13.21
N ALA A 91 7.11 -10.67 12.96
CA ALA A 91 8.00 -11.38 13.89
C ALA A 91 8.24 -10.59 15.20
N GLU A 92 8.18 -9.26 15.13
CA GLU A 92 8.43 -8.38 16.27
C GLU A 92 7.16 -8.09 17.07
N ILE A 93 6.04 -7.80 16.39
CA ILE A 93 4.78 -7.42 17.06
C ILE A 93 3.90 -8.64 17.39
N GLY A 94 4.17 -9.78 16.76
CA GLY A 94 3.39 -10.99 16.90
C GLY A 94 2.13 -11.03 16.02
N LYS A 95 1.72 -12.25 15.65
CA LYS A 95 0.62 -12.52 14.71
C LYS A 95 -0.72 -11.86 15.09
N ALA A 96 -1.07 -11.85 16.38
CA ALA A 96 -2.35 -11.28 16.84
C ALA A 96 -2.42 -9.77 16.59
N GLU A 97 -1.35 -9.05 16.93
CA GLU A 97 -1.24 -7.60 16.73
C GLU A 97 -1.10 -7.26 15.25
N PHE A 98 -0.34 -8.05 14.49
CA PHE A 98 -0.26 -7.92 13.04
C PHE A 98 -1.66 -7.98 12.42
N VAL A 99 -2.44 -9.02 12.71
CA VAL A 99 -3.82 -9.15 12.18
C VAL A 99 -4.72 -8.00 12.65
N ARG A 100 -4.57 -7.50 13.89
CA ARG A 100 -5.31 -6.31 14.36
C ARG A 100 -5.00 -5.10 13.49
N ARG A 101 -3.71 -4.80 13.27
CA ARG A 101 -3.26 -3.66 12.47
C ARG A 101 -3.70 -3.80 11.01
N VAL A 102 -3.65 -5.00 10.42
CA VAL A 102 -4.18 -5.22 9.07
C VAL A 102 -5.66 -4.84 8.99
N ARG A 103 -6.49 -5.23 9.96
CA ARG A 103 -7.92 -4.89 9.96
C ARG A 103 -8.15 -3.38 10.05
N VAL A 104 -7.38 -2.68 10.89
CA VAL A 104 -7.44 -1.21 10.97
C VAL A 104 -7.00 -0.59 9.63
N ALA A 105 -5.94 -1.10 9.02
CA ALA A 105 -5.40 -0.58 7.76
C ALA A 105 -6.38 -0.78 6.60
N ILE A 106 -6.99 -1.96 6.50
CA ILE A 106 -8.08 -2.25 5.56
C ILE A 106 -9.22 -1.25 5.76
N ARG A 107 -9.62 -0.99 7.01
CA ARG A 107 -10.71 -0.04 7.29
C ARG A 107 -10.38 1.38 6.85
N ILE A 108 -9.13 1.81 6.99
CA ILE A 108 -8.67 3.12 6.49
C ILE A 108 -8.70 3.13 4.95
N ASP A 109 -8.21 2.06 4.32
CA ASP A 109 -8.21 1.93 2.86
C ASP A 109 -9.64 1.92 2.27
N GLU A 110 -10.61 1.28 2.94
CA GLU A 110 -12.03 1.35 2.55
C GLU A 110 -12.53 2.80 2.52
N LEU A 111 -12.26 3.59 3.57
CA LEU A 111 -12.68 4.99 3.62
C LEU A 111 -12.00 5.83 2.52
N LEU A 112 -10.72 5.60 2.29
CA LEU A 112 -9.97 6.26 1.22
C LEU A 112 -10.51 5.88 -0.16
N GLN A 113 -10.89 4.63 -0.35
CA GLN A 113 -11.45 4.15 -1.61
C GLN A 113 -12.85 4.71 -1.85
N ASP A 114 -13.70 4.78 -0.81
CA ASP A 114 -15.04 5.37 -0.91
C ASP A 114 -15.00 6.87 -1.27
N GLU A 115 -13.90 7.56 -0.93
CA GLU A 115 -13.66 8.97 -1.26
C GLU A 115 -12.77 9.20 -2.50
N ASP A 116 -12.40 8.13 -3.24
CA ASP A 116 -11.47 8.16 -4.39
C ASP A 116 -10.04 8.66 -4.10
N TYR A 117 -9.60 8.63 -2.84
CA TYR A 117 -8.25 9.01 -2.38
C TYR A 117 -7.32 7.81 -2.08
N ILE A 118 -7.65 6.61 -2.55
CA ILE A 118 -6.84 5.40 -2.26
C ILE A 118 -5.41 5.48 -2.80
N LEU A 119 -5.15 6.22 -3.88
CA LEU A 119 -3.78 6.44 -4.41
C LEU A 119 -3.17 7.77 -3.92
N ASP A 120 -3.91 8.56 -3.14
CA ASP A 120 -3.38 9.75 -2.49
C ASP A 120 -2.78 9.35 -1.13
N PHE A 121 -1.45 9.39 -1.04
CA PHE A 121 -0.71 9.04 0.17
C PHE A 121 -0.59 10.21 1.14
N GLU A 122 -0.89 11.44 0.71
CA GLU A 122 -0.82 12.65 1.53
C GLU A 122 -2.17 13.00 2.15
N TYR A 123 -3.27 12.58 1.52
CA TYR A 123 -4.62 12.82 2.02
C TYR A 123 -4.84 12.28 3.43
N THR A 124 -5.51 13.08 4.25
CA THR A 124 -5.93 12.71 5.60
C THR A 124 -7.15 13.52 6.01
N ASN A 125 -8.10 12.86 6.66
CA ASN A 125 -9.23 13.47 7.34
C ASN A 125 -9.25 13.05 8.84
N ASP A 126 -10.23 13.51 9.60
CA ASP A 126 -10.32 13.26 11.05
C ASP A 126 -10.55 11.78 11.39
N ASP A 127 -11.29 11.05 10.56
CA ASP A 127 -11.56 9.62 10.73
C ASP A 127 -10.29 8.79 10.49
N ILE A 128 -9.59 9.07 9.38
CA ILE A 128 -8.30 8.46 9.03
C ILE A 128 -7.27 8.75 10.13
N ALA A 129 -7.17 10.01 10.58
CA ALA A 129 -6.25 10.39 11.65
C ALA A 129 -6.56 9.70 12.98
N SER A 130 -7.84 9.47 13.27
CA SER A 130 -8.28 8.76 14.48
C SER A 130 -7.99 7.25 14.42
N LEU A 131 -8.16 6.63 13.25
CA LEU A 131 -7.82 5.23 13.03
C LEU A 131 -6.30 4.99 13.06
N ARG A 132 -5.50 5.90 12.50
CA ARG A 132 -4.02 5.82 12.55
C ARG A 132 -3.47 5.78 13.97
N LYS A 133 -4.15 6.35 14.97
CA LYS A 133 -3.77 6.26 16.39
C LYS A 133 -3.88 4.83 16.95
N GLN A 134 -4.58 3.94 16.25
CA GLN A 134 -4.75 2.54 16.64
C GLN A 134 -3.72 1.63 15.95
N MET A 135 -2.72 2.18 15.26
CA MET A 135 -1.55 1.44 14.77
C MET A 135 -0.53 1.29 15.89
#